data_AF-A0A251T3P4-F1
#
_entry.id   AF-A0A251T3P4-F1
#
_cell.length_a   1.000
_cell.length_b   1.000
_cell.length_c   1.000
_cell.angle_alpha   90.00
_cell.angle_beta   90.00
_cell.angle_gamma   90.00
#
_symmetry.space_group_name_H-M   'P 1'
#
loop_
_entity.id
_entity.type
_entity.pdbx_description
1 polymer ?
#
loop_
_entity_poly.entity_id
_entity_poly.type
_entity_poly.pdbx_seq_one_letter_code
_entity_poly.pdbx_strand_id
1 'polypeptide(L)'
;MSLTFSQSVKLRAGVNKISMLSISVGLANVGMHFETYNVGILGPITLKGLNEGTRDLTKQQWSYKVGLKGETLSLDTLDGSSSVEWLQGSLVAQKQPLTWYKTTFNAPEGNDPLDLDMNGMGKGQIWINREGLGRYWPANIAHGTT
;
A
#
# COMPACT_ATOMS: atom_id res chain seq x y z
N MET A 1 -0.14 -9.61 17.69
CA MET A 1 0.48 -8.32 17.37
C MET A 1 -0.63 -7.34 17.02
N SER A 2 -0.67 -6.17 17.65
CA SER A 2 -1.63 -5.10 17.33
C SER A 2 -0.87 -3.88 16.82
N LEU A 3 -1.39 -3.24 15.78
CA LEU A 3 -0.89 -1.96 15.28
C LEU A 3 -1.78 -0.85 15.82
N THR A 4 -1.19 0.22 16.36
CA THR A 4 -1.92 1.41 16.77
C THR A 4 -1.33 2.64 16.09
N PHE A 5 -2.18 3.39 15.41
CA PHE A 5 -1.84 4.70 14.85
C PHE A 5 -2.49 5.79 15.71
N SER A 6 -1.69 6.72 16.20
CA SER A 6 -2.16 7.85 17.01
C SER A 6 -1.38 9.11 16.62
N GLN A 7 -2.05 10.03 15.95
CA GLN A 7 -1.50 11.33 15.57
C GLN A 7 -2.60 12.39 15.49
N SER A 8 -2.21 13.65 15.62
CA SER A 8 -3.10 14.78 15.33
C SER A 8 -3.45 14.81 13.84
N VAL A 9 -4.73 15.00 13.54
CA VAL A 9 -5.23 15.10 12.16
C VAL A 9 -5.78 16.51 11.90
N LYS A 10 -5.59 17.03 10.69
CA LYS A 10 -6.13 18.33 10.28
C LYS A 10 -7.57 18.15 9.83
N LEU A 11 -8.52 18.67 10.61
CA LEU A 11 -9.94 18.69 10.27
C LEU A 11 -10.39 20.11 9.94
N ARG A 12 -11.41 20.22 9.09
CA ARG A 12 -12.08 21.49 8.78
C ARG A 12 -13.52 21.50 9.29
N ALA A 13 -14.12 22.68 9.34
CA ALA A 13 -15.55 22.80 9.60
C ALA A 13 -16.38 22.01 8.56
N GLY A 14 -17.44 21.35 9.03
CA GLY A 14 -18.31 20.51 8.21
C GLY A 14 -17.82 19.08 8.04
N VAL A 15 -18.14 18.48 6.89
CA VAL A 15 -17.87 17.06 6.62
C VAL A 15 -16.39 16.83 6.26
N ASN A 16 -15.76 15.92 6.99
CA ASN A 16 -14.40 15.45 6.75
C ASN A 16 -14.45 14.01 6.25
N LYS A 17 -13.65 13.68 5.23
CA LYS A 17 -13.52 12.30 4.72
C LYS A 17 -12.28 11.67 5.34
N ILE A 18 -12.46 10.57 6.06
CA ILE A 18 -11.37 9.76 6.60
C ILE A 18 -11.28 8.50 5.74
N SER A 19 -10.10 8.23 5.21
CA SER A 19 -9.82 7.02 4.43
C SER A 19 -8.63 6.31 5.03
N MET A 20 -8.76 5.01 5.27
CA MET A 20 -7.72 4.19 5.87
C MET A 20 -7.42 3.04 4.91
N LEU A 21 -6.14 2.85 4.60
CA LEU A 21 -5.67 1.75 3.77
C LEU A 21 -5.07 0.67 4.69
N SER A 22 -5.76 -0.46 4.80
CA SER A 22 -5.24 -1.64 5.49
C SER A 22 -4.57 -2.57 4.49
N ILE A 23 -3.39 -3.09 4.83
CA ILE A 23 -2.59 -3.95 3.94
C ILE A 23 -2.15 -5.20 4.72
N SER A 24 -2.34 -6.38 4.12
CA SER A 24 -1.73 -7.62 4.58
C SER A 24 -0.41 -7.88 3.85
N VAL A 25 0.58 -8.44 4.55
CA VAL A 25 1.89 -8.81 3.96
C VAL A 25 2.07 -10.32 4.12
N GLY A 26 1.23 -11.06 3.40
CA GLY A 26 0.99 -12.47 3.68
C GLY A 26 -0.07 -12.66 4.76
N LEU A 27 -0.48 -13.92 4.94
CA LEU A 27 -1.37 -14.37 5.99
C LEU A 27 -0.59 -15.32 6.92
N ALA A 28 -1.07 -15.50 8.15
CA ALA A 28 -0.48 -16.46 9.07
C ALA A 28 -0.50 -17.86 8.46
N ASN A 29 0.59 -18.60 8.61
CA ASN A 29 0.76 -19.96 8.08
C ASN A 29 1.16 -20.98 9.16
N VAL A 30 1.23 -20.56 10.42
CA VAL A 30 1.60 -21.41 11.57
C VAL A 30 0.94 -20.86 12.84
N GLY A 31 0.56 -21.75 13.76
CA GLY A 31 -0.09 -21.45 15.04
C GLY A 31 -1.37 -22.25 15.27
N MET A 32 -1.79 -22.41 16.53
CA MET A 32 -3.10 -23.01 16.81
C MET A 32 -4.20 -22.04 16.35
N HIS A 33 -5.13 -22.53 15.54
CA HIS A 33 -6.25 -21.77 14.98
C HIS A 33 -5.83 -20.49 14.22
N PHE A 34 -4.70 -20.51 13.50
CA PHE A 34 -4.19 -19.34 12.77
C PHE A 34 -5.17 -18.82 11.70
N GLU A 35 -6.07 -19.67 11.21
CA GLU A 35 -7.15 -19.32 10.30
C GLU A 35 -8.17 -18.32 10.90
N THR A 36 -8.22 -18.22 12.22
CA THR A 36 -9.10 -17.30 12.95
C THR A 36 -8.45 -15.94 13.23
N TYR A 37 -7.18 -15.77 12.87
CA TYR A 37 -6.46 -14.54 13.17
C TYR A 37 -6.97 -13.39 12.31
N ASN A 38 -7.41 -12.34 12.98
CA ASN A 38 -7.97 -11.17 12.32
C ASN A 38 -6.91 -10.37 11.56
N VAL A 39 -7.31 -9.87 10.38
CA VAL A 39 -6.57 -8.88 9.60
C VAL A 39 -7.49 -7.70 9.31
N GLY A 40 -6.93 -6.49 9.32
CA GLY A 40 -7.71 -5.28 9.07
C GLY A 40 -7.86 -4.36 10.28
N ILE A 41 -8.71 -3.35 10.12
CA ILE A 41 -8.98 -2.34 11.14
C ILE A 41 -10.28 -2.74 11.84
N LEU A 42 -10.16 -3.40 12.99
CA LEU A 42 -11.31 -3.79 13.82
C LEU A 42 -11.62 -2.77 14.93
N GLY A 43 -10.84 -1.71 15.01
CA GLY A 43 -10.94 -0.69 16.03
C GLY A 43 -10.24 -1.06 17.36
N PRO A 44 -10.41 -0.23 18.39
CA PRO A 44 -11.26 0.98 18.41
C PRO A 44 -10.72 2.11 17.51
N ILE A 45 -11.62 2.89 16.93
CA ILE A 45 -11.30 4.08 16.13
C ILE A 45 -11.83 5.30 16.88
N THR A 46 -10.96 6.10 17.49
CA THR A 46 -11.37 7.23 18.34
C THR A 46 -10.79 8.56 17.84
N LEU A 47 -11.60 9.63 17.95
CA LEU A 47 -11.20 11.00 17.68
C LEU A 47 -11.33 11.82 18.97
N LYS A 48 -10.20 12.31 19.48
CA LYS A 48 -10.11 13.06 20.74
C LYS A 48 -9.98 14.56 20.50
N GLY A 49 -10.33 15.37 21.49
CA GLY A 49 -10.13 16.83 21.48
C GLY A 49 -11.25 17.61 20.79
N LEU A 50 -12.44 17.02 20.68
CA LEU A 50 -13.65 17.72 20.23
C LEU A 50 -14.28 18.46 21.43
N ASN A 51 -15.17 19.42 21.16
CA ASN A 51 -15.95 20.08 22.22
C ASN A 51 -16.79 19.09 23.05
N GLU A 52 -17.25 18.01 22.41
CA GLU A 52 -17.94 16.87 23.06
C GLU A 52 -16.98 15.86 23.71
N GLY A 53 -15.69 16.16 23.77
CA GLY A 53 -14.64 15.29 24.30
C GLY A 53 -14.09 14.32 23.25
N THR A 54 -14.43 13.04 23.39
CA THR A 54 -13.96 11.96 22.51
C THR A 54 -15.13 11.31 21.77
N ARG A 55 -15.02 11.23 20.45
CA ARG A 55 -15.97 10.53 19.60
C ARG A 55 -15.40 9.16 19.21
N ASP A 56 -16.20 8.11 19.43
CA ASP A 56 -15.93 6.78 18.90
C ASP A 56 -16.54 6.64 17.50
N LEU A 57 -15.70 6.33 16.52
CA LEU A 57 -16.06 6.15 15.11
C LEU A 57 -16.27 4.67 14.73
N THR A 58 -16.02 3.73 15.65
CA THR A 58 -16.02 2.28 15.38
C THR A 58 -17.38 1.80 14.87
N LYS A 59 -18.48 2.32 15.43
CA LYS A 59 -19.85 1.92 15.07
C LYS A 59 -20.52 2.84 14.03
N GLN A 60 -19.78 3.76 13.41
CA GLN A 60 -20.33 4.59 12.34
C GLN A 60 -20.44 3.81 11.02
N GLN A 61 -21.12 4.41 10.05
CA GLN A 61 -21.21 3.83 8.71
C GLN A 61 -19.85 3.91 8.01
N TRP A 62 -19.34 2.74 7.60
CA TRP A 62 -18.10 2.61 6.83
C TRP A 62 -18.40 2.17 5.40
N SER A 63 -17.65 2.71 4.45
CA SER A 63 -17.63 2.26 3.06
C SER A 63 -16.33 1.51 2.78
N TYR A 64 -16.42 0.43 1.99
CA TYR A 64 -15.29 -0.45 1.71
C TYR A 64 -14.97 -0.45 0.21
N LYS A 65 -13.68 -0.46 -0.10
CA LYS A 65 -13.16 -0.67 -1.45
C LYS A 65 -12.06 -1.71 -1.38
N VAL A 66 -12.23 -2.80 -2.12
CA VAL A 66 -11.20 -3.83 -2.29
C VAL A 66 -10.22 -3.38 -3.38
N GLY A 67 -8.94 -3.48 -3.09
CA GLY A 67 -7.86 -3.19 -4.03
C GLY A 67 -7.68 -1.71 -4.38
N LEU A 68 -6.67 -1.45 -5.21
CA LEU A 68 -6.29 -0.15 -5.74
C LEU A 68 -6.94 0.08 -7.11
N LYS A 69 -7.15 1.36 -7.46
CA LYS A 69 -7.69 1.70 -8.79
C LYS A 69 -6.81 1.17 -9.92
N GLY A 70 -5.48 1.21 -9.75
CA GLY A 70 -4.55 0.69 -10.76
C GLY A 70 -4.62 -0.83 -10.96
N GLU A 71 -4.98 -1.59 -9.91
CA GLU A 71 -5.22 -3.03 -10.04
C GLU A 71 -6.51 -3.29 -10.82
N THR A 72 -7.59 -2.54 -10.53
CA THR A 72 -8.85 -2.65 -11.30
C THR A 72 -8.68 -2.30 -12.78
N LEU A 73 -7.75 -1.39 -13.09
CA LEU A 73 -7.43 -0.99 -14.46
C LEU A 73 -6.36 -1.88 -15.09
N SER A 74 -5.82 -2.88 -14.37
CA SER A 74 -4.75 -3.76 -14.84
C SER A 74 -3.58 -2.99 -15.45
N LEU A 75 -3.06 -1.97 -14.73
CA LEU A 75 -2.02 -1.07 -15.25
C LEU A 75 -0.68 -1.77 -15.58
N ASP A 76 -0.48 -2.99 -15.12
CA ASP A 76 0.62 -3.89 -15.47
C ASP A 76 0.50 -4.46 -16.91
N THR A 77 -0.67 -4.30 -17.54
CA THR A 77 -0.93 -4.73 -18.91
C THR A 77 -0.83 -3.57 -19.91
N LEU A 78 -0.50 -3.86 -21.17
CA LEU A 78 -0.50 -2.84 -22.24
C LEU A 78 -1.84 -2.11 -22.36
N ASP A 79 -2.94 -2.86 -22.40
CA ASP A 79 -4.28 -2.32 -22.57
C ASP A 79 -4.68 -1.44 -21.37
N GLY A 80 -4.46 -1.94 -20.14
CA GLY A 80 -4.71 -1.17 -18.93
C GLY A 80 -3.84 0.07 -18.82
N SER A 81 -2.56 -0.02 -19.20
CA SER A 81 -1.64 1.11 -19.20
C SER A 81 -2.08 2.24 -20.13
N SER A 82 -2.77 1.92 -21.24
CA SER A 82 -3.30 2.90 -22.19
C SER A 82 -4.52 3.68 -21.66
N SER A 83 -5.14 3.22 -20.56
CA SER A 83 -6.35 3.83 -19.98
C SER A 83 -6.10 5.03 -19.07
N VAL A 84 -4.83 5.39 -18.83
CA VAL A 84 -4.43 6.49 -17.95
C VAL A 84 -3.34 7.36 -18.57
N GLU A 85 -3.29 8.62 -18.15
CA GLU A 85 -2.21 9.54 -18.51
C GLU A 85 -0.99 9.30 -17.62
N TRP A 86 0.16 9.07 -18.24
CA TRP A 86 1.43 8.86 -17.56
C TRP A 86 2.26 10.14 -17.56
N LEU A 87 2.78 10.53 -16.39
CA LEU A 87 3.73 11.63 -16.28
C LEU A 87 5.13 11.16 -16.68
N GLN A 88 5.87 12.01 -17.37
CA GLN A 88 7.20 11.71 -17.91
C GLN A 88 8.20 12.86 -17.67
N GLY A 89 9.49 12.57 -17.81
CA GLY A 89 10.56 13.56 -17.65
C GLY A 89 10.59 14.17 -16.24
N SER A 90 10.71 15.49 -16.15
CA SER A 90 10.76 16.21 -14.87
C SER A 90 9.44 16.19 -14.08
N LEU A 91 8.34 15.69 -14.66
CA LEU A 91 7.03 15.60 -14.01
C LEU A 91 6.81 14.26 -13.29
N VAL A 92 7.74 13.30 -13.42
CA VAL A 92 7.62 12.01 -12.73
C VAL A 92 7.54 12.26 -11.23
N ALA A 93 6.49 11.69 -10.61
CA ALA A 93 6.27 11.81 -9.18
C ALA A 93 7.47 11.27 -8.40
N GLN A 94 7.93 12.03 -7.40
CA GLN A 94 8.99 11.61 -6.49
C GLN A 94 8.46 11.58 -5.08
N LYS A 95 8.76 10.49 -4.35
CA LYS A 95 8.40 10.30 -2.93
C LYS A 95 6.90 10.48 -2.64
N GLN A 96 6.05 10.15 -3.62
CA GLN A 96 4.59 10.20 -3.47
C GLN A 96 4.05 8.81 -3.09
N PRO A 97 3.13 8.73 -2.10
CA PRO A 97 2.47 7.47 -1.76
C PRO A 97 1.53 7.03 -2.90
N LEU A 98 1.25 5.72 -2.98
CA LEU A 98 0.27 5.14 -3.93
C LEU A 98 0.52 5.52 -5.40
N THR A 99 1.78 5.47 -5.82
CA THR A 99 2.20 5.82 -7.19
C THR A 99 2.50 4.56 -8.00
N TRP A 100 2.05 4.56 -9.25
CA TRP A 100 2.43 3.56 -10.25
C TRP A 100 3.56 4.11 -11.10
N TYR A 101 4.59 3.30 -11.32
CA TYR A 101 5.69 3.61 -12.23
C TYR A 101 5.69 2.56 -13.33
N LYS A 102 6.10 2.96 -14.53
CA LYS A 102 6.36 2.05 -15.63
C LYS A 102 7.62 2.47 -16.36
N THR A 103 8.29 1.50 -16.94
CA THR A 103 9.44 1.73 -17.83
C THR A 103 9.50 0.60 -18.85
N THR A 104 10.27 0.80 -19.91
CA THR A 104 10.62 -0.23 -20.90
C THR A 104 12.14 -0.31 -20.97
N PHE A 105 12.67 -1.51 -21.07
CA PHE A 105 14.11 -1.74 -21.17
C PHE A 105 14.36 -2.98 -22.03
N ASN A 106 15.55 -3.03 -22.64
CA ASN A 106 15.98 -4.22 -23.40
C ASN A 106 16.54 -5.26 -22.43
N ALA A 107 16.30 -6.54 -22.72
CA ALA A 107 16.91 -7.61 -21.94
C ALA A 107 18.45 -7.49 -22.00
N PRO A 108 19.15 -7.64 -20.86
CA PRO A 108 20.60 -7.67 -20.86
C PRO A 108 21.11 -8.93 -21.60
N GLU A 109 22.32 -8.84 -22.15
CA GLU A 109 22.97 -9.99 -22.80
C GLU A 109 23.46 -11.01 -21.77
N GLY A 110 23.55 -12.29 -22.16
CA GLY A 110 24.03 -13.39 -21.32
C GLY A 110 22.92 -14.28 -20.76
N ASN A 111 23.31 -15.24 -19.92
CA ASN A 111 22.42 -16.22 -19.29
C ASN A 111 22.50 -16.21 -17.75
N ASP A 112 23.17 -15.21 -17.19
CA ASP A 112 23.31 -15.09 -15.74
C ASP A 112 21.97 -14.73 -15.09
N PRO A 113 21.72 -15.15 -13.85
CA PRO A 113 20.53 -14.74 -13.10
C PRO A 113 20.44 -13.21 -12.99
N LEU A 114 19.22 -12.68 -13.08
CA LEU A 114 18.95 -11.25 -13.00
C LEU A 114 18.16 -10.91 -11.75
N ASP A 115 18.42 -9.73 -11.20
CA ASP A 115 17.65 -9.13 -10.13
C ASP A 115 17.20 -7.70 -10.49
N LEU A 116 16.37 -7.13 -9.61
CA LEU A 116 15.99 -5.72 -9.68
C LEU A 116 16.44 -5.06 -8.38
N ASP A 117 17.38 -4.12 -8.50
CA ASP A 117 17.73 -3.27 -7.36
C ASP A 117 16.60 -2.27 -7.10
N MET A 118 15.87 -2.50 -6.00
CA MET A 118 14.79 -1.63 -5.54
C MET A 118 15.25 -0.64 -4.47
N ASN A 119 16.56 -0.51 -4.23
CA ASN A 119 17.11 0.50 -3.33
C ASN A 119 16.63 1.90 -3.72
N GLY A 120 16.20 2.67 -2.73
CA GLY A 120 15.57 3.98 -2.94
C GLY A 120 14.04 3.93 -3.11
N MET A 121 13.45 2.74 -3.30
CA MET A 121 12.00 2.54 -3.28
C MET A 121 11.50 2.27 -1.85
N GLY A 122 10.17 2.34 -1.65
CA GLY A 122 9.54 2.12 -0.34
C GLY A 122 9.05 0.68 -0.15
N LYS A 123 7.78 0.46 -0.50
CA LYS A 123 7.08 -0.83 -0.43
C LYS A 123 6.12 -0.93 -1.61
N GLY A 124 6.04 -2.09 -2.25
CA GLY A 124 5.10 -2.28 -3.35
C GLY A 124 5.14 -3.68 -3.96
N GLN A 125 4.70 -3.76 -5.22
CA GLN A 125 4.70 -4.95 -6.06
C GLN A 125 5.36 -4.63 -7.40
N ILE A 126 5.88 -5.66 -8.06
CA ILE A 126 6.57 -5.54 -9.36
C ILE A 126 5.96 -6.54 -10.33
N TRP A 127 5.85 -6.09 -11.58
CA TRP A 127 5.50 -6.91 -12.73
C TRP A 127 6.54 -6.70 -13.84
N ILE A 128 6.88 -7.77 -14.55
CA ILE A 128 7.59 -7.72 -15.84
C ILE A 128 6.73 -8.45 -16.85
N ASN A 129 6.38 -7.80 -17.96
CA ASN A 129 5.59 -8.41 -19.03
C ASN A 129 4.30 -9.10 -18.52
N ARG A 130 3.56 -8.43 -17.61
CA ARG A 130 2.35 -8.90 -16.90
C ARG A 130 2.60 -9.99 -15.84
N GLU A 131 3.80 -10.55 -15.75
CA GLU A 131 4.14 -11.55 -14.74
C GLU A 131 4.53 -10.87 -13.42
N GLY A 132 3.81 -11.21 -12.36
CA GLY A 132 4.06 -10.68 -11.02
C GLY A 132 5.31 -11.30 -10.40
N LEU A 133 6.38 -10.51 -10.29
CA LEU A 133 7.64 -10.95 -9.64
C LEU A 133 7.54 -11.00 -8.12
N GLY A 134 6.54 -10.33 -7.55
CA GLY A 134 6.25 -10.37 -6.11
C GLY A 134 6.25 -9.00 -5.47
N ARG A 135 6.44 -9.00 -4.14
CA ARG A 135 6.42 -7.80 -3.30
C ARG A 135 7.85 -7.37 -2.99
N TYR A 136 8.11 -6.07 -3.00
CA TYR A 136 9.36 -5.49 -2.52
C TYR A 136 9.10 -4.64 -1.27
N TRP A 137 10.04 -4.63 -0.33
CA TRP A 137 10.01 -3.75 0.84
C TRP A 137 11.42 -3.40 1.38
N PRO A 138 12.30 -2.80 0.57
CA PRO A 138 13.68 -2.48 0.96
C PRO A 138 13.76 -1.45 2.09
N ALA A 139 12.72 -0.64 2.30
CA ALA A 139 12.66 0.28 3.44
C ALA A 139 12.43 -0.41 4.80
N ASN A 140 12.11 -1.72 4.82
CA ASN A 140 12.00 -2.49 6.07
C ASN A 140 13.38 -3.03 6.45
N ILE A 141 14.13 -2.21 7.19
CA ILE A 141 15.47 -2.56 7.65
C ILE A 141 15.35 -3.51 8.84
N ALA A 142 15.81 -4.75 8.67
CA ALA A 142 15.95 -5.68 9.76
C ALA A 142 17.16 -5.30 10.62
N HIS A 143 16.93 -5.06 11.91
CA HIS A 143 18.01 -4.96 12.88
C HIS A 143 18.29 -6.35 13.43
N GLY A 144 19.42 -6.93 13.05
CA GLY A 144 19.89 -8.16 13.69
C GLY A 144 20.35 -7.86 15.12
N THR A 145 19.89 -8.64 16.08
CA THR A 145 20.54 -8.75 17.39
C THR A 145 21.60 -9.84 17.29
N THR A 146 22.87 -9.45 17.28
CA THR A 146 24.02 -10.35 17.50
C THR A 146 24.09 -10.80 18.94
#